data_AF-A0A4P8PSS8-F1
#
_entry.id   AF-A0A4P8PSS8-F1
#
_cell.length_a   1.000
_cell.length_b   1.000
_cell.length_c   1.000
_cell.angle_alpha   90.00
_cell.angle_beta   90.00
_cell.angle_gamma   90.00
#
_symmetry.space_group_name_H-M   'P 1'
#
loop_
_entity.id
_entity.type
_entity.pdbx_description
1 polymer ?
#
loop_
_entity_poly.entity_id
_entity_poly.type
_entity_poly.pdbx_seq_one_letter_code
_entity_poly.pdbx_strand_id
1 'polypeptide(L)'
;MRTTRIPFGEARAQLRDLVCRAAYAGERITITRNGSPAAALVSLEDLRVLEALADPSTAVPEHLATVDESVVIRASRGMVWGVFSQHRYRVPWWGELMVDTYLHGEAIAEWDERTGRVVECDPGESITMVWGSGSAADSVEVRIGLSDAIALSDAAPGTVVRIQQEGAGPGADYWLERLAAWRDYAEALSSSSVQS
;
A
#
# COMPACT_ATOMS: atom_id res chain seq x y z
N MET A 1 -17.59 24.46 25.35
CA MET A 1 -16.34 24.54 24.56
C MET A 1 -16.48 25.65 23.55
N ARG A 2 -15.51 26.57 23.47
CA ARG A 2 -15.50 27.63 22.45
C ARG A 2 -14.64 27.15 21.28
N THR A 3 -15.23 27.15 20.08
CA THR A 3 -14.57 26.80 18.83
C THR A 3 -14.56 28.02 17.92
N THR A 4 -13.37 28.44 17.47
CA THR A 4 -13.19 29.61 16.61
C THR A 4 -12.49 29.21 15.33
N ARG A 5 -12.90 29.78 14.20
CA ARG A 5 -12.26 29.56 12.90
C ARG A 5 -11.60 30.85 12.44
N ILE A 6 -10.34 30.79 12.02
CA ILE A 6 -9.56 31.96 11.61
C ILE A 6 -8.72 31.67 10.37
N PRO A 7 -8.63 32.58 9.39
CA PRO A 7 -7.73 32.44 8.24
C PRO A 7 -6.25 32.40 8.64
N PHE A 8 -5.43 31.68 7.88
CA PHE A 8 -4.00 31.50 8.15
C PHE A 8 -3.22 32.81 8.22
N GLY A 9 -3.56 33.78 7.36
CA GLY A 9 -2.97 35.12 7.37
C GLY A 9 -3.23 35.86 8.70
N GLU A 10 -4.45 35.79 9.20
CA GLU A 10 -4.83 36.39 10.49
C GLU A 10 -4.25 35.63 11.68
N ALA A 11 -4.18 34.29 11.59
CA ALA A 11 -3.58 33.45 12.61
C ALA A 11 -2.10 33.78 12.83
N ARG A 12 -1.35 34.01 11.73
CA ARG A 12 0.06 34.40 11.79
C ARG A 12 0.26 35.74 12.50
N ALA A 13 -0.63 36.71 12.27
CA ALA A 13 -0.51 38.04 12.86
C ALA A 13 -0.75 38.06 14.38
N GLN A 14 -1.56 37.14 14.90
CA GLN A 14 -1.97 37.12 16.32
C GLN A 14 -1.67 35.78 17.03
N LEU A 15 -0.71 35.01 16.52
CA LEU A 15 -0.42 33.65 16.99
C LEU A 15 -0.23 33.57 18.50
N ARG A 16 0.46 34.54 19.09
CA ARG A 16 0.69 34.62 20.53
C ARG A 16 -0.62 34.63 21.33
N ASP A 17 -1.61 35.42 20.89
CA ASP A 17 -2.91 35.51 21.56
C ASP A 17 -3.69 34.19 21.43
N LEU A 18 -3.67 33.60 20.24
CA LEU A 18 -4.32 32.31 19.98
C LEU A 18 -3.74 31.19 20.86
N VAL A 19 -2.40 31.16 21.05
CA VAL A 19 -1.73 30.20 21.94
C VAL A 19 -2.15 30.41 23.40
N CYS A 20 -2.18 31.65 23.88
CA CYS A 20 -2.65 31.94 25.24
C CYS A 20 -4.10 31.49 25.44
N ARG A 21 -4.97 31.72 24.47
CA ARG A 21 -6.39 31.31 24.53
C ARG A 21 -6.56 29.80 24.48
N ALA A 22 -5.80 29.10 23.63
CA ALA A 22 -5.83 27.64 23.61
C ALA A 22 -5.29 27.04 24.92
N ALA A 23 -4.18 27.57 25.44
CA ALA A 23 -3.54 27.05 26.65
C ALA A 23 -4.34 27.32 27.94
N TYR A 24 -4.90 28.52 28.08
CA TYR A 24 -5.48 28.97 29.36
C TYR A 24 -6.99 29.14 29.35
N ALA A 25 -7.62 29.37 28.19
CA ALA A 25 -9.07 29.52 28.08
C ALA A 25 -9.76 28.24 27.54
N GLY A 26 -9.00 27.20 27.23
CA GLY A 26 -9.52 25.95 26.66
C GLY A 26 -10.21 26.14 25.31
N GLU A 27 -9.79 27.15 24.55
CA GLU A 27 -10.37 27.45 23.24
C GLU A 27 -9.76 26.57 22.16
N ARG A 28 -10.61 25.99 21.31
CA ARG A 28 -10.19 25.18 20.16
C ARG A 28 -10.25 26.03 18.91
N ILE A 29 -9.12 26.25 18.26
CA ILE A 29 -9.02 27.22 17.16
C ILE A 29 -8.68 26.47 15.88
N THR A 30 -9.54 26.56 14.87
CA THR A 30 -9.31 26.00 13.53
C THR A 30 -8.71 27.07 12.63
N ILE A 31 -7.51 26.82 12.13
CA ILE A 31 -6.84 27.67 11.16
C ILE A 31 -7.24 27.21 9.75
N THR A 32 -7.70 28.13 8.91
CA THR A 32 -8.08 27.84 7.52
C THR A 32 -7.11 28.41 6.50
N ARG A 33 -6.91 27.69 5.39
CA ARG A 33 -6.22 28.19 4.20
C ARG A 33 -7.21 28.15 3.04
N ASN A 34 -7.42 29.29 2.39
CA ASN A 34 -8.41 29.45 1.31
C ASN A 34 -9.83 29.00 1.69
N GLY A 35 -10.24 29.20 2.95
CA GLY A 35 -11.56 28.80 3.45
C GLY A 35 -11.65 27.36 3.98
N SER A 36 -10.69 26.49 3.64
CA SER A 36 -10.63 25.10 4.10
C SER A 36 -9.84 24.95 5.40
N PRO A 37 -10.27 24.11 6.37
CA PRO A 37 -9.48 23.77 7.55
C PRO A 37 -8.10 23.22 7.18
N ALA A 38 -7.05 23.74 7.79
CA ALA A 38 -5.66 23.35 7.51
C ALA A 38 -4.90 22.90 8.77
N ALA A 39 -5.22 23.47 9.93
CA ALA A 39 -4.63 23.07 11.21
C ALA A 39 -5.58 23.42 12.37
N ALA A 40 -5.34 22.84 13.55
CA ALA A 40 -6.04 23.19 14.77
C ALA A 40 -5.05 23.49 15.90
N LEU A 41 -5.36 24.49 16.71
CA LEU A 41 -4.66 24.80 17.95
C LEU A 41 -5.58 24.39 19.11
N VAL A 42 -5.04 23.55 20.00
CA VAL A 42 -5.73 23.00 21.17
C VAL A 42 -4.84 23.15 22.40
N SER A 43 -5.42 23.02 23.59
CA SER A 43 -4.63 22.98 24.82
C SER A 43 -3.78 21.72 24.87
N LEU A 44 -2.71 21.71 25.68
CA LEU A 44 -1.92 20.50 25.92
C LEU A 44 -2.73 19.42 26.64
N GLU A 45 -3.77 19.77 27.39
CA GLU A 45 -4.66 18.80 28.04
C GLU A 45 -5.55 18.11 27.00
N ASP A 46 -6.17 18.88 26.12
CA ASP A 46 -6.95 18.35 25.00
C ASP A 46 -6.07 17.51 24.07
N LEU A 47 -4.83 17.94 23.81
CA LEU A 47 -3.86 17.17 23.03
C LEU A 47 -3.59 15.80 23.68
N ARG A 48 -3.35 15.75 24.99
CA ARG A 48 -3.14 14.47 25.71
C ARG A 48 -4.35 13.56 25.68
N VAL A 49 -5.57 14.12 25.76
CA VAL A 49 -6.80 13.34 25.61
C VAL A 49 -6.91 12.80 24.18
N LEU A 50 -6.59 13.61 23.17
CA LEU A 50 -6.55 13.17 21.78
C LEU A 50 -5.47 12.12 21.53
N GLU A 51 -4.29 12.26 22.14
CA GLU A 51 -3.19 11.28 22.09
C GLU A 51 -3.56 9.97 22.79
N ALA A 52 -4.27 10.04 23.93
CA ALA A 52 -4.78 8.86 24.64
C ALA A 52 -5.93 8.17 23.90
N LEU A 53 -6.78 8.94 23.20
CA LEU A 53 -7.77 8.39 22.28
C LEU A 53 -7.14 7.87 20.97
N ALA A 54 -5.96 8.38 20.62
CA ALA A 54 -5.13 7.93 19.50
C ALA A 54 -4.14 6.82 19.92
N ASP A 55 -4.21 6.32 21.15
CA ASP A 55 -3.40 5.19 21.63
C ASP A 55 -3.82 3.91 20.87
N PRO A 56 -2.96 3.36 19.99
CA PRO A 56 -3.32 2.31 19.04
C PRO A 56 -3.51 0.92 19.68
N SER A 57 -3.46 0.81 21.02
CA SER A 57 -3.62 -0.45 21.73
C SER A 57 -5.09 -0.86 21.97
N THR A 58 -6.08 0.00 21.68
CA THR A 58 -7.52 -0.34 21.82
C THR A 58 -8.38 0.04 20.60
N ALA A 59 -7.79 0.57 19.53
CA ALA A 59 -8.44 0.70 18.23
C ALA A 59 -7.50 0.12 17.17
N VAL A 60 -7.86 -1.03 16.59
CA VAL A 60 -7.15 -1.60 15.45
C VAL A 60 -7.39 -0.65 14.26
N PRO A 61 -6.40 0.11 13.77
CA PRO A 61 -6.55 0.85 12.53
C PRO A 61 -6.27 -0.14 11.40
N GLU A 62 -7.25 -0.39 10.54
CA GLU A 62 -7.16 -1.21 9.31
C GLU A 62 -6.18 -0.66 8.25
N HIS A 63 -5.17 0.15 8.63
CA HIS A 63 -4.18 0.77 7.73
C HIS A 63 -2.72 0.58 8.15
N LEU A 64 -2.45 -0.36 9.08
CA LEU A 64 -1.13 -0.94 9.32
C LEU A 64 -1.12 -2.44 8.96
N ALA A 65 -1.85 -2.83 7.90
CA ALA A 65 -1.93 -4.21 7.48
C ALA A 65 -0.64 -4.60 6.75
N THR A 66 0.30 -5.23 7.48
CA THR A 66 1.28 -6.10 6.82
C THR A 66 0.49 -7.22 6.18
N VAL A 67 0.49 -7.26 4.84
CA VAL A 67 -0.14 -8.34 4.08
C VAL A 67 0.93 -9.36 3.73
N ASP A 68 0.60 -10.63 3.86
CA ASP A 68 1.48 -11.73 3.51
C ASP A 68 0.67 -12.90 2.95
N GLU A 69 0.31 -12.78 1.68
CA GLU A 69 -0.56 -13.74 1.00
C GLU A 69 0.23 -14.59 0.03
N SER A 70 -0.12 -15.87 -0.08
CA SER A 70 0.53 -16.76 -1.03
C SER A 70 -0.43 -17.76 -1.67
N VAL A 71 -0.12 -18.17 -2.89
CA VAL A 71 -0.87 -19.18 -3.63
C VAL A 71 0.09 -20.11 -4.36
N VAL A 72 -0.29 -21.37 -4.51
CA VAL A 72 0.40 -22.32 -5.38
C VAL A 72 -0.24 -22.29 -6.76
N ILE A 73 0.56 -22.05 -7.79
CA ILE A 73 0.14 -22.06 -9.19
C ILE A 73 0.74 -23.31 -9.85
N ARG A 74 -0.09 -24.13 -10.50
CA ARG A 74 0.33 -25.34 -11.22
C ARG A 74 0.91 -25.03 -12.60
N ALA A 75 1.98 -24.26 -12.60
CA ALA A 75 2.77 -23.92 -13.77
C ALA A 75 4.25 -23.76 -13.37
N SER A 76 5.14 -23.82 -14.37
CA SER A 76 6.56 -23.59 -14.15
C SER A 76 6.83 -22.15 -13.73
N ARG A 77 7.86 -21.94 -12.91
CA ARG A 77 8.23 -20.61 -12.40
C ARG A 77 8.47 -19.60 -13.52
N GLY A 78 9.11 -20.01 -14.61
CA GLY A 78 9.31 -19.17 -15.79
C GLY A 78 8.00 -18.76 -16.49
N MET A 79 7.01 -19.65 -16.55
CA MET A 79 5.69 -19.31 -17.09
C MET A 79 4.96 -18.33 -16.17
N VAL A 80 4.95 -18.60 -14.85
CA VAL A 80 4.31 -17.74 -13.85
C VAL A 80 4.92 -16.34 -13.89
N TRP A 81 6.25 -16.24 -13.90
CA TRP A 81 6.95 -14.96 -14.07
C TRP A 81 6.62 -14.30 -15.41
N GLY A 82 6.57 -15.06 -16.50
CA GLY A 82 6.25 -14.55 -17.83
C GLY A 82 4.84 -13.94 -17.92
N VAL A 83 3.87 -14.55 -17.24
CA VAL A 83 2.48 -14.06 -17.16
C VAL A 83 2.39 -12.70 -16.45
N PHE A 84 3.20 -12.49 -15.41
CA PHE A 84 3.26 -11.23 -14.69
C PHE A 84 4.12 -10.17 -15.40
N SER A 85 5.32 -10.53 -15.84
CA SER A 85 6.30 -9.58 -16.38
C SER A 85 5.91 -9.03 -17.74
N GLN A 86 5.29 -9.83 -18.61
CA GLN A 86 4.94 -9.41 -19.96
C GLN A 86 3.56 -8.74 -19.97
N HIS A 87 3.54 -7.46 -20.34
CA HIS A 87 2.33 -6.64 -20.43
C HIS A 87 1.16 -7.37 -21.14
N ARG A 88 1.41 -8.02 -22.28
CA ARG A 88 0.39 -8.75 -23.06
C ARG A 88 -0.32 -9.88 -22.29
N TYR A 89 0.37 -10.51 -21.35
CA TYR A 89 -0.18 -11.60 -20.54
C TYR A 89 -0.73 -11.08 -19.20
N ARG A 90 -0.25 -9.94 -18.72
CA ARG A 90 -0.71 -9.31 -17.48
C ARG A 90 -2.06 -8.60 -17.66
N VAL A 91 -2.23 -7.84 -18.74
CA VAL A 91 -3.43 -7.00 -18.97
C VAL A 91 -4.77 -7.73 -18.80
N PRO A 92 -4.96 -8.98 -19.27
CA PRO A 92 -6.23 -9.69 -19.14
C PRO A 92 -6.71 -9.93 -17.71
N TRP A 93 -5.81 -9.99 -16.73
CA TRP A 93 -6.13 -10.30 -15.33
C TRP A 93 -5.65 -9.24 -14.32
N TRP A 94 -4.70 -8.39 -14.72
CA TRP A 94 -4.18 -7.29 -13.91
C TRP A 94 -3.79 -6.07 -14.77
N GLY A 95 -4.75 -5.56 -15.53
CA GLY A 95 -4.56 -4.37 -16.38
C GLY A 95 -4.30 -3.07 -15.61
N GLU A 96 -4.73 -3.00 -14.35
CA GLU A 96 -4.57 -1.84 -13.47
C GLU A 96 -3.13 -1.65 -12.97
N LEU A 97 -2.31 -2.72 -13.01
CA LEU A 97 -0.90 -2.65 -12.64
C LEU A 97 -0.03 -2.48 -13.89
N MET A 98 0.55 -1.29 -14.03
CA MET A 98 1.63 -1.04 -14.97
C MET A 98 2.94 -1.14 -14.22
N VAL A 99 3.73 -2.17 -14.50
CA VAL A 99 5.05 -2.35 -13.90
C VAL A 99 6.08 -2.68 -14.96
N ASP A 100 7.21 -1.99 -14.85
CA ASP A 100 8.45 -2.24 -15.56
C ASP A 100 9.29 -3.26 -14.77
N THR A 101 9.47 -4.46 -15.30
CA THR A 101 10.14 -5.56 -14.57
C THR A 101 11.67 -5.50 -14.67
N TYR A 102 12.23 -4.37 -14.25
CA TYR A 102 13.67 -4.13 -14.12
C TYR A 102 13.95 -3.13 -12.99
N LEU A 103 15.18 -3.13 -12.47
CA LEU A 103 15.59 -2.22 -11.40
C LEU A 103 15.40 -0.75 -11.82
N HIS A 104 14.80 0.06 -10.93
CA HIS A 104 14.39 1.45 -11.19
C HIS A 104 13.28 1.63 -12.23
N GLY A 105 12.64 0.54 -12.66
CA GLY A 105 11.41 0.60 -13.43
C GLY A 105 10.28 1.29 -12.67
N GLU A 106 9.33 1.85 -13.40
CA GLU A 106 8.14 2.46 -12.81
C GLU A 106 7.08 1.40 -12.49
N ALA A 107 6.33 1.64 -11.41
CA ALA A 107 5.18 0.84 -11.00
C ALA A 107 3.99 1.78 -10.72
N ILE A 108 2.95 1.69 -11.53
CA ILE A 108 1.71 2.47 -11.39
C ILE A 108 0.60 1.49 -11.05
N ALA A 109 -0.15 1.80 -10.02
CA ALA A 109 -1.28 1.02 -9.56
C ALA A 109 -2.50 1.93 -9.38
N GLU A 110 -3.72 1.40 -9.54
CA GLU A 110 -4.94 2.20 -9.40
C GLU A 110 -5.18 2.69 -7.97
N TRP A 111 -4.76 1.90 -6.97
CA TRP A 111 -4.98 2.19 -5.56
C TRP A 111 -4.03 3.26 -4.98
N ASP A 112 -3.05 3.73 -5.74
CA ASP A 112 -2.13 4.80 -5.33
C ASP A 112 -1.81 5.72 -6.51
N GLU A 113 -2.19 6.99 -6.40
CA GLU A 113 -1.92 8.01 -7.43
C GLU A 113 -0.43 8.28 -7.63
N ARG A 114 0.43 7.85 -6.68
CA ARG A 114 1.87 8.04 -6.76
C ARG A 114 2.48 7.04 -7.74
N THR A 115 3.52 7.47 -8.45
CA THR A 115 4.35 6.56 -9.24
C THR A 115 5.29 5.80 -8.31
N GLY A 116 5.06 4.50 -8.16
CA GLY A 116 5.96 3.58 -7.49
C GLY A 116 7.22 3.30 -8.31
N ARG A 117 8.23 2.77 -7.65
CA ARG A 117 9.51 2.41 -8.26
C ARG A 117 9.91 1.01 -7.86
N VAL A 118 10.51 0.30 -8.81
CA VAL A 118 11.10 -1.01 -8.57
C VAL A 118 12.45 -0.81 -7.92
N VAL A 119 12.57 -1.22 -6.65
CA VAL A 119 13.79 -1.09 -5.85
C VAL A 119 14.64 -2.36 -5.88
N GLU A 120 14.03 -3.49 -6.22
CA GLU A 120 14.68 -4.79 -6.39
C GLU A 120 13.95 -5.57 -7.47
N CYS A 121 14.70 -6.27 -8.33
CA CYS A 121 14.12 -7.14 -9.35
C CYS A 121 15.12 -8.25 -9.68
N ASP A 122 14.76 -9.48 -9.35
CA ASP A 122 15.42 -10.70 -9.80
C ASP A 122 14.49 -11.43 -10.79
N PRO A 123 14.77 -11.36 -12.11
CA PRO A 123 13.92 -11.96 -13.13
C PRO A 123 13.65 -13.44 -12.89
N GLY A 124 12.39 -13.78 -12.57
CA GLY A 124 11.94 -15.16 -12.32
C GLY A 124 11.92 -15.55 -10.85
N GLU A 125 12.37 -14.68 -9.94
CA GLU A 125 12.46 -14.97 -8.52
C GLU A 125 11.75 -13.93 -7.67
N SER A 126 11.99 -12.64 -7.88
CA SER A 126 11.33 -11.62 -7.08
C SER A 126 11.30 -10.24 -7.72
N ILE A 127 10.34 -9.42 -7.29
CA ILE A 127 10.31 -8.00 -7.58
C ILE A 127 9.77 -7.24 -6.37
N THR A 128 10.44 -6.16 -6.01
CA THR A 128 10.03 -5.28 -4.91
C THR A 128 9.75 -3.89 -5.48
N MET A 129 8.56 -3.39 -5.22
CA MET A 129 8.06 -2.11 -5.67
C MET A 129 7.74 -1.24 -4.46
N VAL A 130 8.10 0.04 -4.50
CA VAL A 130 7.85 0.99 -3.42
C VAL A 130 7.13 2.22 -3.95
N TRP A 131 6.01 2.57 -3.33
CA TRP A 131 5.27 3.82 -3.53
C TRP A 131 5.54 4.76 -2.36
N GLY A 132 5.69 6.06 -2.62
CA GLY A 132 5.86 7.08 -1.58
C GLY A 132 7.29 7.59 -1.39
N SER A 133 7.46 8.50 -0.43
CA SER A 133 8.63 9.38 -0.30
C SER A 133 9.80 8.79 0.52
N GLY A 134 9.78 7.48 0.82
CA GLY A 134 10.85 6.76 1.52
C GLY A 134 10.84 6.88 3.04
N SER A 135 9.83 7.54 3.63
CA SER A 135 9.54 7.41 5.07
C SER A 135 8.63 6.21 5.29
N ALA A 136 8.99 5.31 6.21
CA ALA A 136 8.25 4.07 6.49
C ALA A 136 6.77 4.29 6.86
N ALA A 137 6.41 5.50 7.33
CA ALA A 137 5.04 5.86 7.67
C ALA A 137 4.18 6.29 6.46
N ASP A 138 4.81 6.61 5.32
CA ASP A 138 4.15 7.10 4.10
C ASP A 138 4.59 6.30 2.86
N SER A 139 5.26 5.17 3.05
CA SER A 139 5.65 4.27 1.96
C SER A 139 4.81 3.01 1.97
N VAL A 140 4.43 2.56 0.78
CA VAL A 140 3.88 1.22 0.57
C VAL A 140 4.93 0.42 -0.17
N GLU A 141 5.44 -0.63 0.46
CA GLU A 141 6.35 -1.58 -0.16
C GLU A 141 5.56 -2.84 -0.50
N VAL A 142 5.65 -3.30 -1.75
CA VAL A 142 5.05 -4.55 -2.22
C VAL A 142 6.15 -5.42 -2.81
N ARG A 143 6.37 -6.58 -2.19
CA ARG A 143 7.27 -7.61 -2.69
C ARG A 143 6.46 -8.77 -3.26
N ILE A 144 6.77 -9.16 -4.49
CA ILE A 144 6.24 -10.36 -5.13
C ILE A 144 7.40 -11.34 -5.28
N GLY A 145 7.32 -12.48 -4.60
CA GLY A 145 8.30 -13.56 -4.64
C GLY A 145 7.73 -14.81 -5.30
N LEU A 146 8.55 -15.47 -6.12
CA LEU A 146 8.26 -16.75 -6.75
C LEU A 146 9.27 -17.78 -6.26
N SER A 147 8.80 -18.90 -5.75
CA SER A 147 9.64 -20.03 -5.36
C SER A 147 9.07 -21.33 -5.89
N ASP A 148 9.92 -22.32 -6.12
CA ASP A 148 9.46 -23.63 -6.55
C ASP A 148 8.73 -24.30 -5.38
N ALA A 149 7.52 -24.83 -5.62
CA ALA A 149 6.77 -25.54 -4.61
C ALA A 149 7.49 -26.85 -4.26
N ILE A 150 7.72 -27.09 -2.97
CA ILE A 150 8.30 -28.34 -2.51
C ILE A 150 7.29 -29.46 -2.79
N ALA A 151 7.58 -30.30 -3.77
CA ALA A 151 6.75 -31.44 -4.12
C ALA A 151 6.79 -32.46 -2.96
N LEU A 152 5.73 -32.49 -2.15
CA LEU A 152 5.53 -33.51 -1.12
C LEU A 152 5.05 -34.86 -1.71
N SER A 153 4.86 -34.95 -3.03
CA SER A 153 4.37 -36.11 -3.79
C SER A 153 4.72 -35.97 -5.28
N ASP A 154 4.43 -36.99 -6.10
CA ASP A 154 4.55 -37.07 -7.58
C ASP A 154 3.62 -36.09 -8.34
N ALA A 155 3.28 -34.97 -7.71
CA ALA A 155 2.48 -33.91 -8.29
C ALA A 155 3.34 -33.04 -9.22
N ALA A 156 2.72 -32.53 -10.29
CA ALA A 156 3.37 -31.60 -11.21
C ALA A 156 4.03 -30.43 -10.46
N PRO A 157 5.23 -29.99 -10.87
CA PRO A 157 5.93 -28.90 -10.22
C PRO A 157 5.05 -27.64 -10.22
N GLY A 158 4.74 -27.15 -9.02
CA GLY A 158 4.03 -25.90 -8.82
C GLY A 158 5.00 -24.77 -8.50
N THR A 159 4.54 -23.54 -8.67
CA THR A 159 5.26 -22.34 -8.23
C THR A 159 4.46 -21.68 -7.10
N VAL A 160 5.10 -21.44 -5.97
CA VAL A 160 4.55 -20.62 -4.89
C VAL A 160 4.77 -19.16 -5.26
N VAL A 161 3.68 -18.43 -5.43
CA VAL A 161 3.68 -16.97 -5.54
C VAL A 161 3.31 -16.39 -4.19
N ARG A 162 4.12 -15.48 -3.68
CA ARG A 162 3.90 -14.78 -2.41
C ARG A 162 3.92 -13.28 -2.63
N ILE A 163 2.90 -12.58 -2.16
CA ILE A 163 2.80 -11.13 -2.17
C ILE A 163 2.88 -10.65 -0.72
N GLN A 164 3.87 -9.82 -0.44
CA GLN A 164 4.05 -9.18 0.85
C GLN A 164 3.87 -7.68 0.67
N GLN A 165 3.06 -7.07 1.52
CA GLN A 165 2.88 -5.62 1.57
C GLN A 165 3.28 -5.11 2.95
N GLU A 166 4.06 -4.04 2.97
CA GLU A 166 4.31 -3.23 4.16
C GLU A 166 3.83 -1.79 3.91
N GLY A 167 3.14 -1.21 4.89
CA GLY A 167 2.61 0.16 4.82
C GLY A 167 1.13 0.26 4.43
N ALA A 168 0.67 1.50 4.24
CA ALA A 168 -0.73 1.85 4.03
C ALA A 168 -1.20 1.61 2.58
N GLY A 169 -1.18 0.35 2.15
CA GLY A 169 -1.67 -0.09 0.83
C GLY A 169 -3.03 -0.79 0.88
N PRO A 170 -3.44 -1.45 -0.22
CA PRO A 170 -4.67 -2.23 -0.27
C PRO A 170 -4.69 -3.37 0.76
N GLY A 171 -5.90 -3.77 1.18
CA GLY A 171 -6.11 -4.86 2.13
C GLY A 171 -5.86 -6.25 1.52
N ALA A 172 -5.80 -7.27 2.37
CA ALA A 172 -5.55 -8.66 1.97
C ALA A 172 -6.50 -9.18 0.89
N ASP A 173 -7.79 -8.79 0.94
CA ASP A 173 -8.80 -9.22 -0.04
C ASP A 173 -8.43 -8.85 -1.48
N TYR A 174 -7.86 -7.65 -1.70
CA TYR A 174 -7.37 -7.23 -3.01
C TYR A 174 -6.28 -8.18 -3.53
N TRP A 175 -5.30 -8.47 -2.68
CA TRP A 175 -4.17 -9.33 -3.03
C TRP A 175 -4.60 -10.78 -3.27
N LEU A 176 -5.52 -11.31 -2.45
CA LEU A 176 -6.11 -12.63 -2.63
C LEU A 176 -6.84 -12.75 -3.97
N GLU A 177 -7.61 -11.73 -4.35
CA GLU A 177 -8.29 -11.69 -5.65
C GLU A 177 -7.29 -11.69 -6.81
N ARG A 178 -6.23 -10.87 -6.72
CA ARG A 178 -5.17 -10.83 -7.75
C ARG A 178 -4.40 -12.15 -7.84
N LEU A 179 -4.09 -12.78 -6.72
CA LEU A 179 -3.43 -14.10 -6.67
C LEU A 179 -4.31 -15.19 -7.30
N ALA A 180 -5.61 -15.18 -7.02
CA ALA A 180 -6.56 -16.11 -7.63
C ALA A 180 -6.64 -15.93 -9.15
N ALA A 181 -6.75 -14.68 -9.62
CA ALA A 181 -6.76 -14.37 -11.04
C ALA A 181 -5.47 -14.78 -11.75
N TRP A 182 -4.31 -14.55 -11.11
CA TRP A 182 -3.01 -14.98 -11.64
C TRP A 182 -2.93 -16.50 -11.78
N ARG A 183 -3.33 -17.24 -10.74
CA ARG A 183 -3.37 -18.71 -10.76
C ARG A 183 -4.23 -19.21 -11.91
N ASP A 184 -5.48 -18.75 -11.98
CA ASP A 184 -6.45 -19.26 -12.95
C ASP A 184 -5.98 -18.99 -14.39
N TYR A 185 -5.39 -17.81 -14.65
CA TYR A 185 -4.86 -17.47 -15.97
C TYR A 185 -3.60 -18.28 -16.33
N ALA A 186 -2.65 -18.42 -15.40
CA ALA A 186 -1.41 -19.16 -15.63
C ALA A 186 -1.66 -20.68 -15.82
N GLU A 187 -2.57 -21.27 -15.04
CA GLU A 187 -2.95 -22.67 -15.19
C GLU A 187 -3.72 -22.94 -16.49
N ALA A 188 -4.56 -22.00 -16.93
CA ALA A 188 -5.21 -22.09 -18.24
C ALA A 188 -4.20 -22.08 -19.38
N LEU A 189 -3.22 -21.16 -19.37
CA LEU A 189 -2.16 -21.10 -20.37
C LEU A 189 -1.27 -22.36 -20.37
N SER A 190 -0.92 -22.85 -19.18
CA SER A 190 -0.17 -24.09 -19.00
C SER A 190 -0.92 -25.27 -19.64
N SER A 191 -2.21 -25.41 -19.34
CA SER A 191 -3.07 -26.48 -19.87
C SER A 191 -3.21 -26.43 -21.39
N SER A 192 -3.31 -25.24 -21.98
CA SER A 192 -3.35 -25.08 -23.44
C SER A 192 -2.02 -25.40 -24.12
N SER A 193 -0.89 -25.13 -23.46
CA SER A 193 0.45 -25.43 -24.01
C SER A 193 0.77 -26.92 -24.05
N VAL A 194 0.16 -27.73 -23.17
CA VAL A 194 0.35 -29.20 -23.12
C VAL A 194 -0.47 -29.93 -24.21
N GLN A 195 -1.50 -29.29 -24.77
CA GLN A 195 -2.38 -29.89 -25.78
C GLN A 195 -1.95 -29.60 -27.24
N SER A 196 -0.92 -28.79 -27.46
CA SER A 196 -0.37 -28.47 -28.79
C SER A 196 0.92 -29.23 -29.05
#